data_AF-A0A5C6YCF9-F1
#
_entry.id   AF-A0A5C6YCF9-F1
#
_cell.length_a   1.000
_cell.length_b   1.000
_cell.length_c   1.000
_cell.angle_alpha   90.00
_cell.angle_beta   90.00
_cell.angle_gamma   90.00
#
_symmetry.space_group_name_H-M   'P 1'
#
loop_
_entity.id
_entity.type
_entity.pdbx_description
1 polymer ?
#
loop_
_entity_poly.entity_id
_entity_poly.type
_entity_poly.pdbx_seq_one_letter_code
_entity_poly.pdbx_strand_id
1 'polypeptide(L)'
;MELLSDVTFNIQLTKITFCNYQLKIDEKIMTLTFPQVLQLRNKINLFTSAQGIEDIIQNENFVLLFIADKKHLVFLDIPKLLDLKEELAYCFSDF
;
A
#
# COMPACT_ATOMS: atom_id res chain seq x y z
N MET A 1 21.42 18.81 -8.29
CA MET A 1 20.63 17.83 -7.51
C MET A 1 19.16 18.06 -7.84
N GLU A 2 18.74 17.68 -9.04
CA GLU A 2 17.37 17.92 -9.53
C GLU A 2 16.90 16.68 -10.30
N LEU A 3 16.82 15.53 -9.62
CA LEU A 3 16.48 14.25 -10.26
C LEU A 3 15.23 13.59 -9.67
N LEU A 4 14.50 14.29 -8.79
CA LEU A 4 13.31 13.76 -8.12
C LEU A 4 12.16 14.78 -8.04
N SER A 5 12.14 15.80 -8.90
CA SER A 5 11.08 16.83 -8.89
C SER A 5 9.72 16.32 -9.37
N ASP A 6 9.67 15.17 -10.05
CA ASP A 6 8.44 14.63 -10.64
C ASP A 6 8.12 13.20 -10.19
N VAL A 7 8.68 12.73 -9.07
CA VAL A 7 8.16 11.50 -8.43
C VAL A 7 6.97 11.92 -7.59
N THR A 8 5.80 12.04 -8.21
CA THR A 8 4.54 12.01 -7.46
C THR A 8 4.45 10.64 -6.81
N PHE A 9 4.72 10.55 -5.51
CA PHE A 9 4.45 9.36 -4.73
C PHE A 9 2.95 9.10 -4.81
N ASN A 10 2.57 8.15 -5.67
CA ASN A 10 1.18 7.81 -5.93
C ASN A 10 0.54 7.15 -4.70
N ILE A 11 1.36 6.71 -3.75
CA ILE A 11 0.91 6.06 -2.53
C ILE A 11 1.54 6.78 -1.35
N GLN A 12 0.72 7.13 -0.37
CA GLN A 12 1.18 7.79 0.84
C GLN A 12 0.39 7.28 2.04
N LEU A 13 1.08 6.85 3.10
CA LEU A 13 0.46 6.48 4.36
C LEU A 13 0.82 7.49 5.45
N THR A 14 -0.16 8.29 5.87
CA THR A 14 0.03 9.32 6.91
C THR A 14 -0.62 8.90 8.22
N LYS A 15 0.15 8.94 9.31
CA LYS A 15 -0.37 8.76 10.68
C LYS A 15 -1.04 10.06 11.14
N ILE A 16 -2.36 10.05 11.30
CA ILE A 16 -3.13 11.22 11.74
C ILE A 16 -3.19 11.27 13.27
N THR A 17 -3.49 10.12 13.90
CA THR A 17 -3.44 9.93 15.35
C THR A 17 -2.82 8.57 15.67
N PHE A 18 -2.69 8.22 16.95
CA PHE A 18 -2.19 6.90 17.36
C PHE A 18 -2.97 5.73 16.72
N CYS A 19 -4.30 5.85 16.58
CA CYS A 19 -5.15 4.78 16.06
C CYS A 19 -5.70 5.02 14.66
N ASN A 20 -5.48 6.20 14.06
CA ASN A 20 -6.07 6.58 12.77
C ASN A 20 -4.99 6.98 11.78
N TYR A 21 -5.10 6.39 10.59
CA TYR A 21 -4.19 6.55 9.49
C TYR A 21 -4.97 6.98 8.25
N GLN A 22 -4.32 7.73 7.37
CA GLN A 22 -4.84 8.10 6.08
C GLN A 22 -3.96 7.49 5.01
N LEU A 23 -4.54 6.60 4.21
CA LEU A 23 -3.90 6.03 3.04
C LEU A 23 -4.42 6.76 1.80
N LYS A 24 -3.51 7.37 1.06
CA LYS A 24 -3.76 7.91 -0.27
C LYS A 24 -3.18 6.93 -1.30
N ILE A 25 -3.97 6.54 -2.29
CA ILE A 25 -3.54 5.78 -3.47
C ILE A 25 -4.12 6.51 -4.68
N ASP A 26 -3.27 7.05 -5.54
CA ASP A 26 -3.62 7.99 -6.60
C ASP A 26 -4.48 9.14 -6.02
N GLU A 27 -5.65 9.39 -6.58
CA GLU A 27 -6.62 10.40 -6.09
C GLU A 27 -7.52 9.88 -4.96
N LYS A 28 -7.43 8.59 -4.60
CA LYS A 28 -8.30 7.97 -3.62
C LYS A 28 -7.70 8.09 -2.22
N ILE A 29 -8.44 8.75 -1.33
CA ILE A 29 -8.09 8.87 0.08
C ILE A 29 -9.01 7.98 0.91
N MET A 30 -8.44 7.20 1.84
CA MET A 30 -9.19 6.38 2.79
C MET A 30 -8.63 6.48 4.19
N THR A 31 -9.52 6.44 5.18
CA THR A 31 -9.15 6.40 6.59
C THR A 31 -9.12 4.97 7.08
N LEU A 32 -8.00 4.58 7.69
CA LEU A 32 -7.76 3.25 8.22
C LEU A 32 -7.53 3.32 9.73
N THR A 33 -8.05 2.34 10.45
CA THR A 33 -7.68 2.11 11.85
C THR A 33 -6.35 1.38 11.93
N PHE A 34 -5.66 1.46 13.06
CA PHE A 34 -4.40 0.73 13.28
C PHE A 34 -4.51 -0.79 12.95
N PRO A 35 -5.53 -1.54 13.40
CA PRO A 35 -5.70 -2.93 13.01
C PRO A 35 -5.87 -3.13 11.49
N GLN A 36 -6.57 -2.23 10.81
CA GLN A 36 -6.75 -2.30 9.35
C GLN A 36 -5.43 -2.07 8.61
N VAL A 37 -4.56 -1.18 9.11
CA VAL A 37 -3.21 -0.98 8.56
C VAL A 37 -2.35 -2.22 8.78
N LEU A 38 -2.42 -2.87 9.95
CA LEU A 38 -1.70 -4.13 10.19
C LEU A 38 -2.17 -5.25 9.26
N GLN A 39 -3.49 -5.39 9.07
CA GLN A 39 -4.04 -6.34 8.11
C GLN A 39 -3.57 -6.04 6.68
N LEU A 40 -3.56 -4.77 6.29
CA LEU A 40 -3.05 -4.34 5.00
C LEU A 40 -1.58 -4.73 4.83
N ARG A 41 -0.72 -4.42 5.80
CA ARG A 41 0.69 -4.82 5.81
C ARG A 41 0.89 -6.32 5.62
N ASN A 42 0.13 -7.14 6.34
CA ASN A 42 0.22 -8.59 6.21
C ASN A 42 -0.15 -9.06 4.79
N LYS A 43 -1.21 -8.50 4.19
CA LYS A 43 -1.60 -8.83 2.81
C LYS A 43 -0.55 -8.39 1.79
N ILE A 44 -0.03 -7.17 1.92
CA ILE A 44 1.00 -6.64 1.02
C ILE A 44 2.30 -7.45 1.12
N ASN A 45 2.70 -7.88 2.31
CA ASN A 45 3.86 -8.76 2.47
C ASN A 45 3.67 -10.12 1.78
N LEU A 46 2.45 -10.67 1.77
CA LEU A 46 2.15 -11.91 1.04
C LEU A 46 2.24 -11.69 -0.48
N PHE A 47 1.63 -10.63 -1.00
CA PHE A 47 1.67 -10.32 -2.44
C PHE A 47 3.08 -9.95 -2.93
N THR A 48 3.88 -9.31 -2.08
CA THR A 48 5.26 -8.90 -2.41
C THR A 48 6.31 -9.93 -1.97
N SER A 49 5.89 -11.16 -1.65
CA SER A 49 6.78 -12.31 -1.53
C SER A 49 7.24 -12.78 -2.92
N ALA A 50 8.35 -13.51 -3.01
CA ALA A 50 8.85 -14.00 -4.29
C ALA A 50 7.78 -14.81 -5.05
N GLN A 51 7.14 -15.76 -4.35
CA GLN A 51 6.02 -16.54 -4.92
C GLN A 51 4.82 -15.65 -5.26
N GLY A 52 4.45 -14.72 -4.37
CA GLY A 52 3.31 -13.83 -4.60
C GLY A 52 3.49 -12.96 -5.85
N ILE A 53 4.68 -12.42 -6.08
CA ILE A 53 5.00 -11.64 -7.28
C ILE A 53 4.95 -12.53 -8.52
N GLU A 54 5.52 -13.73 -8.46
CA GLU A 54 5.48 -14.67 -9.57
C GLU A 54 4.03 -15.03 -9.93
N ASP A 55 3.19 -15.33 -8.95
CA ASP A 55 1.78 -15.63 -9.15
C ASP A 55 1.04 -14.45 -9.80
N ILE A 56 1.35 -13.20 -9.40
CA ILE A 56 0.77 -11.99 -10.00
C ILE A 56 1.19 -11.84 -11.46
N ILE A 57 2.47 -12.05 -11.76
CA ILE A 57 3.02 -11.96 -13.12
C ILE A 57 2.40 -13.01 -14.04
N GLN A 58 2.24 -14.24 -13.55
CA GLN A 58 1.70 -15.36 -14.33
C GLN A 58 0.19 -15.25 -14.60
N ASN A 59 -0.55 -14.48 -13.79
CA ASN A 59 -1.97 -14.26 -14.00
C ASN A 59 -2.23 -13.01 -14.86
N GLU A 60 -2.36 -11.84 -14.22
CA GLU A 60 -2.84 -10.62 -14.89
C GLU A 60 -1.92 -9.40 -14.67
N ASN A 61 -0.77 -9.55 -14.00
CA ASN A 61 0.17 -8.48 -13.64
C ASN A 61 -0.40 -7.39 -12.72
N PHE A 62 -1.54 -7.64 -12.06
CA PHE A 62 -2.12 -6.74 -11.06
C PHE A 62 -2.85 -7.50 -9.95
N VAL A 63 -3.17 -6.78 -8.87
CA VAL A 63 -3.98 -7.27 -7.75
C VAL A 63 -5.13 -6.32 -7.47
N LEU A 64 -6.31 -6.89 -7.25
CA LEU A 64 -7.45 -6.18 -6.68
C LEU A 64 -7.52 -6.43 -5.18
N LEU A 65 -7.38 -5.37 -4.39
CA LEU A 65 -7.32 -5.47 -2.94
C LEU A 65 -8.49 -4.75 -2.27
N PHE A 66 -9.19 -5.47 -1.41
CA PHE A 66 -10.19 -4.90 -0.50
C PHE A 66 -9.54 -4.42 0.80
N ILE A 67 -9.78 -3.15 1.13
CA ILE A 67 -9.26 -2.43 2.30
C ILE A 67 -10.44 -1.87 3.13
N ALA A 68 -10.21 -1.67 4.43
CA ALA A 68 -11.18 -1.11 5.38
C ALA A 68 -12.50 -1.91 5.41
N ASP A 69 -12.42 -3.20 5.71
CA ASP A 69 -13.59 -4.09 5.81
C ASP A 69 -14.42 -4.14 4.51
N LYS A 70 -13.72 -4.21 3.36
CA LYS A 70 -14.29 -4.25 2.00
C LYS A 70 -14.97 -2.95 1.53
N LYS A 71 -14.82 -1.84 2.26
CA LYS A 71 -15.36 -0.54 1.85
C LYS A 71 -14.63 0.07 0.64
N HIS A 72 -13.36 -0.29 0.46
CA HIS A 72 -12.54 0.23 -0.62
C HIS A 72 -11.93 -0.92 -1.42
N LEU A 73 -12.23 -0.96 -2.72
CA LEU A 73 -11.49 -1.76 -3.69
C LEU A 73 -10.39 -0.88 -4.31
N VAL A 74 -9.17 -1.38 -4.36
CA VAL A 74 -8.04 -0.71 -5.03
C VAL A 74 -7.41 -1.64 -6.06
N PHE A 75 -6.99 -1.05 -7.17
CA PHE A 75 -6.20 -1.68 -8.20
C PHE A 75 -4.73 -1.38 -7.94
N LEU A 76 -3.91 -2.41 -7.85
CA LEU A 76 -2.47 -2.28 -7.61
C LEU A 76 -1.73 -3.09 -8.68
N ASP A 77 -0.99 -2.41 -9.53
CA ASP A 77 0.03 -3.05 -10.35
C ASP A 77 1.27 -3.37 -9.48
N ILE A 78 2.22 -4.10 -10.06
CA ILE A 78 3.43 -4.51 -9.33
C ILE A 78 4.22 -3.31 -8.77
N PRO A 79 4.47 -2.22 -9.53
CA PRO A 79 5.11 -1.02 -8.97
C PRO A 79 4.35 -0.46 -7.76
N LYS A 80 3.03 -0.26 -7.85
CA LYS A 80 2.22 0.25 -6.74
C LYS A 80 2.21 -0.68 -5.53
N LEU A 81 2.28 -1.99 -5.74
CA LEU A 81 2.41 -2.96 -4.64
C LEU A 81 3.73 -2.79 -3.88
N LEU A 82 4.83 -2.55 -4.61
CA LEU A 82 6.15 -2.32 -4.03
C LEU A 82 6.20 -0.96 -3.30
N ASP A 83 5.67 0.10 -3.90
CA ASP A 83 5.57 1.43 -3.28
C ASP A 83 4.77 1.35 -1.96
N LEU A 84 3.63 0.65 -1.98
CA LEU A 84 2.81 0.47 -0.77
C LEU A 84 3.54 -0.34 0.31
N LYS A 85 4.34 -1.33 -0.07
CA LYS A 85 5.16 -2.11 0.87
C LYS A 85 6.18 -1.21 1.56
N GLU A 86 6.87 -0.36 0.81
CA GLU A 86 7.87 0.57 1.33
C GLU A 86 7.22 1.62 2.25
N GLU A 87 6.12 2.23 1.83
CA GLU A 87 5.36 3.18 2.65
C GLU A 87 4.86 2.57 3.96
N LEU A 88 4.36 1.32 3.92
CA LEU A 88 4.00 0.59 5.12
C LEU A 88 5.23 0.34 6.00
N ALA A 89 6.34 -0.12 5.43
CA ALA A 89 7.57 -0.37 6.19
C ALA A 89 8.09 0.91 6.87
N TYR A 90 8.09 2.03 6.15
CA TYR A 90 8.49 3.35 6.65
C TYR A 90 7.55 3.84 7.77
N CYS A 91 6.23 3.72 7.59
CA CYS A 91 5.28 4.10 8.63
C CYS A 91 5.47 3.32 9.95
N PHE A 92 6.07 2.13 9.90
CA PHE A 92 6.35 1.30 11.08
C PHE A 92 7.82 1.31 11.52
N SER A 93 8.73 2.02 10.84
CA SER A 93 10.16 2.03 11.21
C SER A 93 10.46 2.87 12.45
N ASP A 94 9.61 3.84 12.76
CA ASP A 94 9.77 4.76 13.89
C ASP A 94 9.09 4.27 15.19
N PHE A 95 8.70 2.99 15.25
CA PHE A 95 8.08 2.36 16.42
C PHE A 95 9.09 1.63 17.31
#